data_AF-A0A4Q7NUT4-F1
#
_entry.id   AF-A0A4Q7NUT4-F1
#
_cell.length_a   1.000
_cell.length_b   1.000
_cell.length_c   1.000
_cell.angle_alpha   90.00
_cell.angle_beta   90.00
_cell.angle_gamma   90.00
#
_symmetry.space_group_name_H-M   'P 1'
#
loop_
_entity.id
_entity.type
_entity.pdbx_description
1 polymer ?
#
loop_
_entity_poly.entity_id
_entity_poly.type
_entity_poly.pdbx_seq_one_letter_code
_entity_poly.pdbx_strand_id
1 'polypeptide(L)'
;MRQRTWLLGAALLAALLPALPARADGAQLTVVSAPAEVHRGLPSSVTAVLHDATGAPLAGAEVVLERTPGTGRPAWQQAGLATSAADGSVSVAFTPVGSALYRLRSGDAVSATFVVRTTAAPSTLTVRAARSVRYDATWSVRVSWDTSDGLPVTGPVLLQRKEGSRWVTVSRGTTSAAGTALLRTPAVEAGAFRVAAAAVPSATGTVSGTLALAVPPAYALVPDPAGAPRPTRVLVQPRATTPGLDARVEPIPDDVWRQMVGRTWHSGCPVGRAQLALVTMNYYGFDGYRHRGELVVAARVAPAVVRAFTRIYAAAYPIRLMVREDVFGWSAKLHGANDYASMAADNTSGFNCRGVVGQPHVRSPHAYGIAIDVNTLENPDVARDGTWPSAHYADRSLAHPALIRPGDAVVRAFASVGWRWGASFRDYQHFDTARGHD
;
A
#
# COMPACT_ATOMS: atom_id res chain seq x y z
N MET A 1 51.21 44.64 75.03
CA MET A 1 50.80 43.54 74.13
C MET A 1 50.05 44.12 72.94
N ARG A 2 50.58 43.83 71.75
CA ARG A 2 50.14 43.98 70.35
C ARG A 2 48.77 44.62 69.99
N GLN A 3 48.90 45.65 69.15
CA GLN A 3 48.11 46.06 67.96
C GLN A 3 46.94 45.17 67.49
N ARG A 4 45.86 45.83 67.04
CA ARG A 4 45.30 45.68 65.66
C ARG A 4 44.22 46.74 65.36
N THR A 5 44.61 47.76 64.61
CA THR A 5 43.73 48.66 63.86
C THR A 5 43.26 47.95 62.59
N TRP A 6 41.95 47.89 62.35
CA TRP A 6 41.38 47.43 61.09
C TRP A 6 40.93 48.64 60.26
N LEU A 7 41.66 48.90 59.18
CA LEU A 7 41.25 49.82 58.11
C LEU A 7 40.27 49.07 57.20
N LEU A 8 39.02 49.50 57.17
CA LEU A 8 38.03 49.10 56.17
C LEU A 8 38.29 49.90 54.88
N GLY A 9 38.91 49.25 53.89
CA GLY A 9 39.01 49.76 52.53
C GLY A 9 37.69 49.59 51.79
N ALA A 10 37.09 50.70 51.35
CA ALA A 10 35.95 50.69 50.44
C ALA A 10 36.43 50.33 49.03
N ALA A 11 36.09 49.12 48.56
CA ALA A 11 36.27 48.73 47.17
C ALA A 11 35.14 49.34 46.32
N LEU A 12 35.47 50.33 45.48
CA LEU A 12 34.58 50.79 44.41
C LEU A 12 34.45 49.68 43.36
N LEU A 13 33.32 48.96 43.34
CA LEU A 13 32.90 48.22 42.15
C LEU A 13 32.44 49.24 41.09
N ALA A 14 33.30 49.50 40.11
CA ALA A 14 32.89 50.17 38.88
C ALA A 14 32.00 49.20 38.08
N ALA A 15 30.69 49.41 38.15
CA ALA A 15 29.75 48.75 37.25
C ALA A 15 30.02 49.24 35.82
N LEU A 16 30.64 48.39 35.00
CA LEU A 16 30.72 48.57 33.55
C LEU A 16 29.30 48.53 32.99
N LEU A 17 28.71 49.71 32.81
CA LEU A 17 27.51 49.88 32.00
C LEU A 17 27.84 49.35 30.59
N PRO A 18 26.98 48.50 29.99
CA PRO A 18 27.16 48.13 28.58
C PRO A 18 27.19 49.41 27.75
N ALA A 19 28.27 49.60 27.00
CA ALA A 19 28.40 50.73 26.09
C ALA A 19 27.15 50.78 25.20
N LEU A 20 26.52 51.95 25.11
CA LEU A 20 25.41 52.15 24.18
C LEU A 20 25.90 51.82 22.76
N PRO A 21 25.08 51.13 21.94
CA PRO A 21 25.46 50.81 20.57
C PRO A 21 25.86 52.09 19.83
N ALA A 22 27.00 52.04 19.13
CA ALA A 22 27.51 53.19 18.40
C ALA A 22 26.49 53.62 17.33
N ARG A 23 26.19 54.92 17.25
CA ARG A 23 25.32 55.47 16.21
C ARG A 23 26.05 55.50 14.87
N ALA A 24 25.35 55.11 13.81
CA ALA A 24 25.90 55.00 12.46
C ALA A 24 25.62 56.23 11.57
N ASP A 25 25.46 57.41 12.17
CA ASP A 25 25.12 58.64 11.43
C ASP A 25 26.27 59.01 10.47
N GLY A 26 25.97 59.10 9.17
CA GLY A 26 26.99 59.36 8.14
C GLY A 26 27.95 58.21 7.85
N ALA A 27 27.70 57.01 8.38
CA ALA A 27 28.53 55.82 8.16
C ALA A 27 28.41 55.27 6.73
N GLN A 28 29.47 54.62 6.25
CA GLN A 28 29.51 53.89 4.99
C GLN A 28 29.49 52.38 5.23
N LEU A 29 28.51 51.70 4.62
CA LEU A 29 28.32 50.25 4.72
C LEU A 29 28.55 49.58 3.36
N THR A 30 29.66 48.86 3.24
CA THR A 30 30.11 48.27 1.97
C THR A 30 30.08 46.75 2.05
N VAL A 31 29.33 46.13 1.13
CA VAL A 31 29.30 44.66 0.99
C VAL A 31 30.64 44.19 0.45
N VAL A 32 31.27 43.25 1.16
CA VAL A 32 32.53 42.62 0.75
C VAL A 32 32.25 41.34 -0.03
N SER A 33 31.37 40.49 0.50
CA SER A 33 31.00 39.24 -0.15
C SER A 33 29.53 38.89 0.14
N ALA A 34 28.82 38.50 -0.91
CA ALA A 34 27.49 37.95 -0.83
C ALA A 34 27.38 36.79 -1.83
N PRO A 35 26.68 35.71 -1.48
CA PRO A 35 26.57 34.57 -2.37
C PRO A 35 25.62 34.91 -3.53
N ALA A 36 26.09 34.73 -4.76
CA ALA A 36 25.26 34.98 -5.95
C ALA A 36 24.18 33.91 -6.14
N GLU A 37 24.53 32.65 -5.84
CA GLU A 37 23.64 31.50 -5.93
C GLU A 37 23.89 30.53 -4.77
N VAL A 38 22.80 30.01 -4.21
CA VAL A 38 22.80 29.11 -3.04
C VAL A 38 21.66 28.12 -3.14
N HIS A 39 21.79 26.95 -2.55
CA HIS A 39 20.66 26.05 -2.42
C HIS A 39 19.62 26.63 -1.45
N ARG A 40 18.34 26.52 -1.82
CA ARG A 40 17.24 27.02 -1.01
C ARG A 40 17.23 26.34 0.36
N GLY A 41 17.26 27.14 1.42
CA GLY A 41 17.27 26.65 2.81
C GLY A 41 18.66 26.38 3.38
N LEU A 42 19.73 26.47 2.59
CA LEU A 42 21.10 26.30 3.07
C LEU A 42 21.55 27.55 3.85
N PRO A 43 21.93 27.44 5.14
CA PRO A 43 22.50 28.55 5.88
C PRO A 43 23.67 29.18 5.13
N SER A 44 23.67 30.51 5.04
CA SER A 44 24.65 31.30 4.30
C SER A 44 25.01 32.56 5.10
N SER A 45 25.99 33.31 4.64
CA SER A 45 26.37 34.59 5.23
C SER A 45 26.65 35.65 4.18
N VAL A 46 26.48 36.92 4.57
CA VAL A 46 26.93 38.10 3.84
C VAL A 46 27.96 38.81 4.70
N THR A 47 29.12 39.14 4.14
CA THR A 47 30.15 39.91 4.83
C THR A 47 30.21 41.33 4.31
N ALA A 48 30.42 42.27 5.23
CA ALA A 48 30.53 43.70 4.93
C ALA A 48 31.53 44.37 5.87
N VAL A 49 31.90 45.60 5.55
CA VAL A 49 32.64 46.49 6.45
C VAL A 49 31.82 47.77 6.65
N LEU A 50 31.79 48.23 7.90
CA LEU A 50 31.11 49.45 8.33
C LEU A 50 32.14 50.45 8.86
N HIS A 51 32.23 51.59 8.19
CA HIS A 51 33.08 52.71 8.60
C HIS A 51 32.24 53.91 8.98
N ASP A 52 32.70 54.75 9.89
CA ASP A 52 32.08 56.03 10.21
C ASP A 52 32.30 57.08 9.11
N ALA A 53 31.79 58.29 9.31
CA ALA A 53 31.92 59.39 8.36
C ALA A 53 33.38 59.83 8.12
N THR A 54 34.32 59.48 9.01
CA THR A 54 35.76 59.77 8.88
C THR A 54 36.52 58.65 8.16
N GLY A 55 35.86 57.54 7.86
CA GLY A 55 36.46 56.35 7.27
C GLY A 55 37.10 55.41 8.30
N ALA A 56 36.93 55.66 9.61
CA ALA A 56 37.42 54.78 10.66
C ALA A 56 36.43 53.61 10.88
N PRO A 57 36.90 52.42 11.30
CA PRO A 57 36.02 51.30 11.56
C PRO A 57 35.00 51.57 12.67
N LEU A 58 33.72 51.28 12.42
CA LEU A 58 32.65 51.47 13.39
C LEU A 58 32.30 50.16 14.08
N ALA A 59 32.76 49.99 15.32
CA ALA A 59 32.56 48.78 16.12
C ALA A 59 31.25 48.83 16.93
N GLY A 60 30.66 47.66 17.19
CA GLY A 60 29.50 47.53 18.09
C GLY A 60 28.18 48.04 17.51
N ALA A 61 28.13 48.34 16.21
CA ALA A 61 26.92 48.79 15.54
C ALA A 61 26.11 47.60 15.01
N GLU A 62 24.79 47.71 15.07
CA GLU A 62 23.86 46.69 14.58
C GLU A 62 23.71 46.77 13.06
N VAL A 63 23.93 45.65 12.38
CA VAL A 63 23.79 45.52 10.93
C VAL A 63 22.70 44.50 10.60
N VAL A 64 21.62 44.99 10.00
CA VAL A 64 20.46 44.21 9.58
C VAL A 64 20.63 43.82 8.10
N LEU A 65 20.51 42.54 7.80
CA LEU A 65 20.30 42.08 6.42
C LEU A 65 18.81 42.14 6.11
N GLU A 66 18.44 42.87 5.07
CA GLU A 66 17.07 43.04 4.62
C GLU A 66 16.86 42.40 3.25
N ARG A 67 15.65 41.90 2.99
CA ARG A 67 15.24 41.32 1.70
C ARG A 67 13.89 41.83 1.21
N THR A 68 13.66 41.76 -0.09
CA THR A 68 12.34 42.03 -0.65
C THR A 68 11.44 40.78 -0.62
N PRO A 69 10.15 40.91 -0.23
CA PRO A 69 9.19 39.81 -0.28
C PRO A 69 8.64 39.63 -1.71
N GLY A 70 9.48 39.18 -2.65
CA GLY A 70 9.04 38.85 -4.03
C GLY A 70 8.37 40.00 -4.80
N THR A 71 7.80 39.72 -5.96
CA THR A 71 7.22 40.74 -6.85
C THR A 71 5.93 41.33 -6.25
N GLY A 72 5.91 42.65 -5.99
CA GLY A 72 4.69 43.42 -5.73
C GLY A 72 4.51 44.01 -4.32
N ARG A 73 5.48 43.89 -3.40
CA ARG A 73 5.43 44.55 -2.08
C ARG A 73 6.71 45.35 -1.81
N PRO A 74 6.63 46.68 -1.55
CA PRO A 74 7.81 47.55 -1.44
C PRO A 74 8.50 47.50 -0.06
N ALA A 75 7.99 46.74 0.91
CA ALA A 75 8.53 46.74 2.26
C ALA A 75 9.67 45.72 2.41
N TRP A 76 10.87 46.23 2.68
CA TRP A 76 12.03 45.43 3.09
C TRP A 76 11.75 44.68 4.39
N GLN A 77 12.16 43.42 4.46
CA GLN A 77 11.99 42.55 5.64
C GLN A 77 13.34 42.09 6.16
N GLN A 78 13.51 42.05 7.48
CA GLN A 78 14.72 41.52 8.09
C GLN A 78 14.87 40.01 7.79
N ALA A 79 16.04 39.64 7.27
CA ALA A 79 16.46 38.28 6.96
C ALA A 79 17.60 37.78 7.85
N GLY A 80 18.35 38.69 8.47
CA GLY A 80 19.44 38.38 9.40
C GLY A 80 19.89 39.62 10.17
N LEU A 81 20.67 39.40 11.21
CA LEU A 81 21.20 40.45 12.08
C LEU A 81 22.58 40.04 12.60
N ALA A 82 23.52 40.99 12.66
CA ALA A 82 24.78 40.83 13.36
C ALA A 82 25.29 42.18 13.87
N THR A 83 26.31 42.15 14.71
CA THR A 83 26.98 43.34 15.23
C THR A 83 28.37 43.46 14.60
N SER A 84 28.80 44.68 14.26
CA SER A 84 30.14 44.92 13.72
C SER A 84 31.24 44.69 14.76
N ALA A 85 32.34 44.09 14.33
CA ALA A 85 33.52 43.81 15.14
C ALA A 85 34.38 45.08 15.33
N ALA A 86 35.46 44.96 16.12
CA ALA A 86 36.36 46.06 16.44
C ALA A 86 37.03 46.70 15.20
N ASP A 87 37.22 45.90 14.14
CA ASP A 87 37.77 46.32 12.85
C ASP A 87 36.68 46.76 11.85
N GLY A 88 35.44 46.92 12.31
CA GLY A 88 34.29 47.31 11.49
C GLY A 88 33.74 46.20 10.60
N SER A 89 34.37 45.02 10.58
CA SER A 89 33.87 43.87 9.81
C SER A 89 32.58 43.31 10.42
N VAL A 90 31.70 42.79 9.57
CA VAL A 90 30.46 42.14 10.00
C VAL A 90 30.15 40.95 9.09
N SER A 91 29.64 39.86 9.69
CA SER A 91 29.15 38.69 8.97
C SER A 91 27.72 38.39 9.42
N VAL A 92 26.75 38.66 8.54
CA VAL A 92 25.34 38.45 8.83
C VAL A 92 24.92 37.08 8.30
N ALA A 93 24.58 36.16 9.20
CA ALA A 93 24.04 34.85 8.85
C ALA A 93 22.56 34.93 8.45
N PHE A 94 22.14 34.14 7.47
CA PHE A 94 20.75 34.06 7.03
C PHE A 94 20.45 32.74 6.31
N THR A 95 19.16 32.44 6.12
CA THR A 95 18.70 31.27 5.37
C THR A 95 17.83 31.71 4.18
N PRO A 96 18.34 31.62 2.94
CA PRO A 96 17.61 31.97 1.73
C PRO A 96 16.41 31.04 1.51
N VAL A 97 15.18 31.56 1.63
CA VAL A 97 13.94 30.82 1.35
C VAL A 97 13.40 31.05 -0.07
N GLY A 98 14.13 31.77 -0.91
CA GLY A 98 13.77 32.05 -2.30
C GLY A 98 14.65 33.15 -2.89
N SER A 99 14.74 33.19 -4.21
CA SER A 99 15.45 34.25 -4.94
C SER A 99 14.87 35.62 -4.60
N ALA A 100 15.72 36.56 -4.18
CA ALA A 100 15.30 37.91 -3.79
C ALA A 100 16.44 38.93 -3.94
N LEU A 101 16.06 40.21 -3.89
CA LEU A 101 17.00 41.32 -3.68
C LEU A 101 17.25 41.48 -2.18
N TYR A 102 18.50 41.77 -1.85
CA TYR A 102 19.00 41.97 -0.49
C TYR A 102 19.76 43.29 -0.39
N ARG A 103 19.82 43.83 0.82
CA ARG A 103 20.69 44.96 1.20
C ARG A 103 21.03 44.85 2.68
N LEU A 104 22.09 45.52 3.11
CA LEU A 104 22.41 45.70 4.53
C LEU A 104 22.03 47.11 4.98
N ARG A 105 21.63 47.25 6.25
CA ARG A 105 21.31 48.53 6.88
C ARG A 105 21.89 48.59 8.31
N SER A 106 22.46 49.74 8.67
CA SER A 106 22.91 50.06 10.03
C SER A 106 22.60 51.52 10.31
N GLY A 107 21.62 51.82 11.17
CA GLY A 107 21.08 53.18 11.31
C GLY A 107 20.56 53.71 9.97
N ASP A 108 21.11 54.85 9.54
CA ASP A 108 20.81 55.49 8.24
C ASP A 108 21.73 55.00 7.09
N ALA A 109 22.80 54.26 7.41
CA ALA A 109 23.70 53.70 6.41
C ALA A 109 23.05 52.48 5.71
N VAL A 110 22.99 52.52 4.38
CA VAL A 110 22.39 51.46 3.55
C VAL A 110 23.39 51.05 2.47
N SER A 111 23.60 49.75 2.30
CA SER A 111 24.47 49.23 1.25
C SER A 111 23.81 49.27 -0.13
N ALA A 112 24.61 49.09 -1.19
CA ALA A 112 24.08 48.72 -2.50
C ALA A 112 23.27 47.41 -2.41
N THR A 113 22.25 47.26 -3.26
CA THR A 113 21.46 46.03 -3.35
C THR A 113 22.18 44.95 -4.12
N PHE A 114 21.99 43.70 -3.73
CA PHE A 114 22.50 42.52 -4.42
C PHE A 114 21.44 41.42 -4.54
N VAL A 115 21.59 40.51 -5.50
CA VAL A 115 20.66 39.39 -5.71
C VAL A 115 21.27 38.12 -5.15
N VAL A 116 20.48 37.38 -4.37
CA VAL A 116 20.79 35.99 -4.01
C VAL A 116 19.78 35.11 -4.73
N ARG A 117 20.25 34.26 -5.65
CA ARG A 117 19.41 33.28 -6.36
C ARG A 117 19.38 31.97 -5.59
N THR A 118 18.20 31.37 -5.47
CA THR A 118 18.07 30.04 -4.86
C THR A 118 17.79 28.97 -5.89
N THR A 119 18.52 27.86 -5.83
CA THR A 119 18.27 26.67 -6.63
C THR A 119 17.92 25.46 -5.76
N ALA A 120 17.33 24.44 -6.38
CA ALA A 120 17.06 23.17 -5.70
C ALA A 120 18.35 22.35 -5.64
N ALA A 121 18.69 21.83 -4.47
CA ALA A 121 19.84 20.94 -4.31
C ALA A 121 19.56 19.55 -4.89
N PRO A 122 20.56 18.83 -5.42
CA PRO A 122 20.46 17.38 -5.61
C PRO A 122 19.98 16.70 -4.31
N SER A 123 19.24 15.60 -4.41
CA SER A 123 18.68 14.93 -3.22
C SER A 123 18.71 13.41 -3.29
N THR A 124 18.69 12.78 -2.11
CA THR A 124 18.75 11.32 -1.95
C THR A 124 17.58 10.82 -1.12
N LEU A 125 16.95 9.74 -1.59
CA LEU A 125 15.98 8.97 -0.82
C LEU A 125 16.63 7.70 -0.26
N THR A 126 16.70 7.60 1.06
CA THR A 126 17.12 6.37 1.74
C THR A 126 15.90 5.66 2.30
N VAL A 127 15.84 4.34 2.10
CA VAL A 127 14.71 3.51 2.54
C VAL A 127 15.18 2.34 3.40
N ARG A 128 14.42 2.02 4.44
CA ARG A 128 14.66 0.87 5.33
C ARG A 128 13.35 0.15 5.63
N ALA A 129 13.33 -1.17 5.42
CA ALA A 129 12.17 -2.00 5.68
C ALA A 129 12.59 -3.46 5.89
N ALA A 130 11.70 -4.27 6.50
CA ALA A 130 11.88 -5.71 6.55
C ALA A 130 11.84 -6.30 5.13
N ARG A 131 12.67 -7.33 4.87
CA ARG A 131 12.71 -8.04 3.58
C ARG A 131 11.71 -9.20 3.47
N SER A 132 11.10 -9.58 4.59
CA SER A 132 10.06 -10.61 4.64
C SER A 132 8.99 -10.17 5.62
N VAL A 133 7.73 -10.19 5.19
CA VAL A 133 6.56 -9.89 6.02
C VAL A 133 5.45 -10.88 5.70
N ARG A 134 4.92 -11.54 6.72
CA ARG A 134 3.82 -12.50 6.58
C ARG A 134 2.66 -11.87 5.78
N TYR A 135 2.03 -12.68 4.93
CA TYR A 135 0.84 -12.28 4.19
C TYR A 135 -0.23 -11.67 5.12
N ASP A 136 -0.95 -10.67 4.63
CA ASP A 136 -1.93 -9.85 5.38
C ASP A 136 -1.40 -8.99 6.53
N ALA A 137 -0.12 -9.08 6.90
CA ALA A 137 0.47 -8.13 7.82
C ALA A 137 0.72 -6.77 7.13
N THR A 138 0.89 -5.72 7.93
CA THR A 138 1.27 -4.40 7.42
C THR A 138 2.78 -4.33 7.22
N TRP A 139 3.22 -4.11 5.99
CA TRP A 139 4.61 -3.78 5.70
C TRP A 139 4.85 -2.28 5.91
N SER A 140 5.88 -1.96 6.69
CA SER A 140 6.25 -0.58 7.01
C SER A 140 7.62 -0.24 6.41
N VAL A 141 7.66 0.84 5.64
CA VAL A 141 8.86 1.36 4.97
C VAL A 141 9.21 2.71 5.56
N ARG A 142 10.36 2.79 6.25
CA ARG A 142 10.92 4.05 6.73
C ARG A 142 11.66 4.74 5.59
N VAL A 143 11.42 6.03 5.44
CA VAL A 143 11.99 6.88 4.40
C VAL A 143 12.74 8.04 5.06
N SER A 144 13.93 8.35 4.56
CA SER A 144 14.65 9.61 4.80
C SER A 144 14.89 10.29 3.46
N TRP A 145 14.66 11.60 3.39
CA TRP A 145 14.87 12.41 2.21
C TRP A 145 15.67 13.65 2.58
N ASP A 146 16.88 13.73 2.05
CA ASP A 146 17.86 14.74 2.39
C ASP A 146 18.51 15.31 1.12
N THR A 147 18.86 16.59 1.13
CA THR A 147 19.65 17.21 0.06
C THR A 147 21.10 16.73 0.12
N SER A 148 21.87 16.94 -0.95
CA SER A 148 23.32 16.67 -1.01
C SER A 148 24.10 17.36 0.10
N ASP A 149 23.59 18.49 0.59
CA ASP A 149 24.22 19.31 1.62
C ASP A 149 23.70 18.98 3.02
N GLY A 150 22.94 17.89 3.17
CA GLY A 150 22.49 17.36 4.46
C GLY A 150 21.26 18.03 5.05
N LEU A 151 20.49 18.80 4.27
CA LEU A 151 19.25 19.39 4.75
C LEU A 151 18.07 18.42 4.57
N PRO A 152 17.21 18.26 5.59
CA PRO A 152 16.01 17.45 5.46
C PRO A 152 15.03 18.06 4.45
N VAL A 153 14.38 17.21 3.66
CA VAL A 153 13.41 17.63 2.65
C VAL A 153 12.00 17.24 3.08
N THR A 154 11.12 18.23 3.21
CA THR A 154 9.67 18.03 3.41
C THR A 154 8.97 17.99 2.05
N GLY A 155 8.29 16.90 1.74
CA GLY A 155 7.51 16.80 0.50
C GLY A 155 6.88 15.42 0.28
N PRO A 156 6.09 15.28 -0.80
CA PRO A 156 5.38 14.05 -1.09
C PRO A 156 6.32 12.93 -1.52
N VAL A 157 6.08 11.73 -1.00
CA VAL A 157 6.80 10.50 -1.34
C VAL A 157 5.82 9.39 -1.72
N LEU A 158 6.19 8.57 -2.71
CA LEU A 158 5.35 7.50 -3.26
C LEU A 158 6.08 6.17 -3.12
N LEU A 159 5.51 5.22 -2.37
CA LEU A 159 5.95 3.83 -2.42
C LEU A 159 5.38 3.19 -3.68
N GLN A 160 6.26 2.66 -4.52
CA GLN A 160 5.93 2.05 -5.79
C GLN A 160 6.34 0.59 -5.81
N ARG A 161 5.53 -0.26 -6.46
CA ARG A 161 5.80 -1.66 -6.77
C ARG A 161 6.08 -1.83 -8.26
N LYS A 162 7.02 -2.70 -8.61
CA LYS A 162 7.30 -3.04 -10.01
C LYS A 162 6.29 -4.04 -10.54
N GLU A 163 5.64 -3.71 -11.65
CA GLU A 163 4.68 -4.54 -12.37
C GLU A 163 5.12 -4.61 -13.84
N GLY A 164 5.73 -5.74 -14.22
CA GLY A 164 6.41 -5.86 -15.51
C GLY A 164 7.50 -4.80 -15.66
N SER A 165 7.33 -3.89 -16.64
CA SER A 165 8.23 -2.76 -16.89
C SER A 165 7.81 -1.46 -16.17
N ARG A 166 6.64 -1.43 -15.52
CA ARG A 166 6.05 -0.22 -14.93
C ARG A 166 6.22 -0.20 -13.41
N TRP A 167 6.16 0.99 -12.83
CA TRP A 167 6.13 1.21 -11.39
C TRP A 167 4.76 1.79 -11.00
N VAL A 168 4.02 1.06 -10.16
CA VAL A 168 2.67 1.40 -9.72
C VAL A 168 2.71 1.86 -8.27
N THR A 169 2.03 2.96 -7.94
CA THR A 169 2.01 3.51 -6.58
C THR A 169 1.08 2.69 -5.70
N VAL A 170 1.61 2.15 -4.59
CA VAL A 170 0.86 1.32 -3.63
C VAL A 170 0.62 2.03 -2.29
N SER A 171 1.42 3.06 -1.97
CA SER A 171 1.20 3.92 -0.80
C SER A 171 1.74 5.32 -1.08
N ARG A 172 1.09 6.33 -0.49
CA ARG A 172 1.50 7.73 -0.56
C ARG A 172 1.81 8.25 0.85
N GLY A 173 2.71 9.21 0.96
CA GLY A 173 2.99 9.89 2.21
C GLY A 173 3.69 11.23 1.98
N THR A 174 4.06 11.89 3.07
CA THR A 174 4.81 13.14 3.04
C THR A 174 5.89 13.06 4.12
N THR A 175 7.11 13.45 3.80
CA THR A 175 8.19 13.56 4.78
C THR A 175 7.94 14.72 5.74
N SER A 176 8.32 14.54 7.00
CA SER A 176 8.21 15.56 8.05
C SER A 176 9.23 16.68 7.86
N ALA A 177 9.24 17.66 8.78
CA ALA A 177 10.30 18.68 8.85
C ALA A 177 11.70 18.07 9.09
N ALA A 178 11.77 16.86 9.65
CA ALA A 178 13.00 16.11 9.81
C ALA A 178 13.35 15.22 8.60
N GLY A 179 12.69 15.41 7.45
CA GLY A 179 12.99 14.67 6.21
C GLY A 179 12.53 13.22 6.22
N THR A 180 11.75 12.80 7.23
CA THR A 180 11.40 11.38 7.42
C THR A 180 9.92 11.08 7.21
N ALA A 181 9.61 9.89 6.69
CA ALA A 181 8.25 9.36 6.59
C ALA A 181 8.18 7.87 6.94
N LEU A 182 6.98 7.40 7.31
CA LEU A 182 6.66 5.98 7.45
C LEU A 182 5.52 5.63 6.50
N LEU A 183 5.85 4.91 5.42
CA LEU A 183 4.86 4.41 4.47
C LEU A 183 4.40 3.02 4.91
N ARG A 184 3.11 2.73 4.75
CA ARG A 184 2.50 1.46 5.14
C ARG A 184 1.67 0.89 4.00
N THR A 185 1.82 -0.39 3.72
CA THR A 185 1.02 -1.11 2.72
C THR A 185 0.75 -2.53 3.21
N PRO A 186 -0.41 -3.14 2.90
CA PRO A 186 -0.61 -4.57 3.13
C PRO A 186 0.44 -5.40 2.39
N ALA A 187 0.99 -6.41 3.07
CA ALA A 187 1.89 -7.39 2.49
C ALA A 187 1.07 -8.48 1.80
N VAL A 188 0.61 -8.22 0.58
CA VAL A 188 -0.19 -9.19 -0.20
C VAL A 188 0.57 -9.80 -1.36
N GLU A 189 1.57 -9.09 -1.88
CA GLU A 189 2.36 -9.51 -3.02
C GLU A 189 3.85 -9.30 -2.75
N ALA A 190 4.64 -10.32 -3.10
CA ALA A 190 6.08 -10.23 -3.12
C ALA A 190 6.55 -9.44 -4.35
N GLY A 191 7.76 -8.88 -4.30
CA GLY A 191 8.34 -8.23 -5.47
C GLY A 191 9.34 -7.13 -5.15
N ALA A 192 9.59 -6.31 -6.16
CA ALA A 192 10.49 -5.17 -6.11
C ALA A 192 9.71 -3.87 -5.84
N PHE A 193 10.18 -3.10 -4.88
CA PHE A 193 9.59 -1.83 -4.45
C PHE A 193 10.63 -0.72 -4.48
N ARG A 194 10.20 0.53 -4.64
CA ARG A 194 11.04 1.72 -4.48
C ARG A 194 10.21 2.87 -3.93
N VAL A 195 10.87 3.90 -3.41
CA VAL A 195 10.22 5.18 -3.10
C VAL A 195 10.63 6.21 -4.14
N ALA A 196 9.67 7.00 -4.61
CA ALA A 196 9.90 8.10 -5.54
C ALA A 196 9.42 9.42 -4.92
N ALA A 197 10.18 10.49 -5.15
CA ALA A 197 9.80 11.85 -4.80
C ALA A 197 9.92 12.77 -6.02
N ALA A 198 8.92 13.61 -6.23
CA ALA A 198 8.99 14.67 -7.23
C ALA A 198 9.88 15.81 -6.74
N ALA A 199 10.35 16.65 -7.66
CA ALA A 199 11.09 17.85 -7.29
C ALA A 199 10.21 18.78 -6.44
N VAL A 200 10.83 19.39 -5.42
CA VAL A 200 10.27 20.45 -4.59
C VAL A 200 11.19 21.68 -4.68
N PRO A 201 10.76 22.87 -4.25
CA PRO A 201 11.59 24.07 -4.44
C PRO A 201 12.98 24.01 -3.78
N SER A 202 13.18 23.18 -2.76
CA SER A 202 14.48 22.99 -2.09
C SER A 202 15.30 21.81 -2.61
N ALA A 203 14.71 20.90 -3.39
CA ALA A 203 15.35 19.63 -3.74
C ALA A 203 14.89 19.09 -5.11
N THR A 204 15.83 18.59 -5.91
CA THR A 204 15.50 17.88 -7.15
C THR A 204 14.77 16.57 -6.86
N GLY A 205 13.98 16.08 -7.83
CA GLY A 205 13.27 14.81 -7.71
C GLY A 205 14.25 13.63 -7.72
N THR A 206 13.91 12.56 -7.01
CA THR A 206 14.80 11.39 -6.86
C THR A 206 14.00 10.11 -6.63
N VAL A 207 14.68 8.96 -6.77
CA VAL A 207 14.14 7.63 -6.47
C VAL A 207 15.11 6.87 -5.59
N SER A 208 14.59 6.07 -4.66
CA SER A 208 15.42 5.20 -3.82
C SER A 208 15.97 4.02 -4.61
N GLY A 209 16.93 3.32 -4.00
CA GLY A 209 17.26 1.94 -4.37
C GLY A 209 16.04 1.00 -4.28
N THR A 210 16.13 -0.15 -4.94
CA THR A 210 15.05 -1.15 -4.95
C THR A 210 15.09 -2.01 -3.69
N LEU A 211 13.93 -2.18 -3.05
CA LEU A 211 13.68 -3.11 -1.95
C LEU A 211 13.00 -4.37 -2.47
N ALA A 212 13.57 -5.54 -2.18
CA ALA A 212 12.89 -6.81 -2.39
C ALA A 212 12.09 -7.18 -1.14
N LEU A 213 10.80 -7.50 -1.33
CA LEU A 213 9.92 -8.02 -0.28
C LEU A 213 9.50 -9.45 -0.63
N ALA A 214 9.78 -10.37 0.28
CA ALA A 214 9.13 -11.67 0.33
C ALA A 214 7.86 -11.58 1.19
N VAL A 215 6.81 -12.29 0.76
CA VAL A 215 5.54 -12.35 1.48
C VAL A 215 5.18 -13.81 1.68
N PRO A 216 5.70 -14.49 2.73
CA PRO A 216 5.33 -15.88 3.00
C PRO A 216 3.84 -15.99 3.35
N PRO A 217 3.21 -17.15 3.08
CA PRO A 217 1.79 -17.36 3.30
C PRO A 217 1.44 -17.18 4.79
N ALA A 218 0.21 -16.75 5.04
CA ALA A 218 -0.29 -16.58 6.41
C ALA A 218 -0.98 -17.84 6.93
N TYR A 219 -1.41 -18.73 6.04
CA TYR A 219 -2.15 -19.93 6.37
C TYR A 219 -1.32 -21.17 6.05
N ALA A 220 -1.70 -22.30 6.63
CA ALA A 220 -1.00 -23.56 6.40
C ALA A 220 -1.00 -23.89 4.91
N LEU A 221 0.17 -24.17 4.37
CA LEU A 221 0.29 -24.74 3.04
C LEU A 221 -0.37 -26.12 3.04
N VAL A 222 -1.16 -26.39 2.00
CA VAL A 222 -1.73 -27.70 1.71
C VAL A 222 -0.97 -28.25 0.52
N PRO A 223 0.16 -28.96 0.74
CA PRO A 223 0.93 -29.52 -0.35
C PRO A 223 0.17 -30.69 -0.99
N ASP A 224 0.30 -30.83 -2.30
CA ASP A 224 -0.15 -32.04 -2.99
C ASP A 224 0.70 -33.23 -2.53
N PRO A 225 0.09 -34.29 -1.96
CA PRO A 225 0.84 -35.47 -1.56
C PRO A 225 1.56 -36.10 -2.77
N ALA A 226 2.76 -36.63 -2.54
CA ALA A 226 3.48 -37.34 -3.59
C ALA A 226 2.64 -38.54 -4.08
N GLY A 227 2.43 -38.64 -5.39
CA GLY A 227 1.61 -39.70 -6.00
C GLY A 227 0.09 -39.46 -5.98
N ALA A 228 -0.38 -38.37 -5.37
CA ALA A 228 -1.78 -37.96 -5.49
C ALA A 228 -2.10 -37.44 -6.91
N PRO A 229 -3.35 -37.58 -7.39
CA PRO A 229 -3.77 -36.97 -8.64
C PRO A 229 -3.63 -35.44 -8.55
N ARG A 230 -3.11 -34.84 -9.62
CA ARG A 230 -2.96 -33.38 -9.73
C ARG A 230 -4.04 -32.81 -10.66
N PRO A 231 -4.43 -31.54 -10.46
CA PRO A 231 -5.30 -30.85 -11.40
C PRO A 231 -4.74 -30.91 -12.82
N THR A 232 -5.55 -31.33 -13.80
CA THR A 232 -5.10 -31.44 -15.20
C THR A 232 -4.94 -30.07 -15.86
N ARG A 233 -5.57 -29.04 -15.28
CA ARG A 233 -5.45 -27.63 -15.68
C ARG A 233 -5.18 -26.77 -14.46
N VAL A 234 -3.99 -26.19 -14.37
CA VAL A 234 -3.63 -25.24 -13.32
C VAL A 234 -4.10 -23.84 -13.76
N LEU A 235 -5.25 -23.42 -13.24
CA LEU A 235 -5.71 -22.04 -13.38
C LEU A 235 -5.17 -21.24 -12.19
N VAL A 236 -4.34 -20.23 -12.47
CA VAL A 236 -3.78 -19.36 -11.44
C VAL A 236 -4.77 -18.23 -11.15
N GLN A 237 -5.39 -18.22 -9.97
CA GLN A 237 -6.22 -17.11 -9.53
C GLN A 237 -5.36 -16.04 -8.84
N PRO A 238 -5.56 -14.75 -9.15
CA PRO A 238 -4.80 -13.68 -8.49
C PRO A 238 -5.07 -13.67 -6.98
N ARG A 239 -4.07 -13.25 -6.21
CA ARG A 239 -4.22 -13.05 -4.77
C ARG A 239 -5.21 -11.90 -4.51
N ALA A 240 -6.06 -12.06 -3.51
CA ALA A 240 -6.97 -11.01 -3.08
C ALA A 240 -6.19 -9.92 -2.33
N THR A 241 -6.48 -8.67 -2.68
CA THR A 241 -5.89 -7.48 -2.03
C THR A 241 -6.74 -6.96 -0.87
N THR A 242 -8.03 -7.31 -0.83
CA THR A 242 -8.96 -6.95 0.24
C THR A 242 -9.00 -8.01 1.34
N PRO A 243 -9.10 -7.62 2.62
CA PRO A 243 -9.17 -8.57 3.74
C PRO A 243 -10.54 -9.23 3.86
N GLY A 244 -10.60 -10.34 4.61
CA GLY A 244 -11.84 -11.05 4.90
C GLY A 244 -12.44 -11.76 3.69
N LEU A 245 -13.67 -12.27 3.85
CA LEU A 245 -14.44 -12.91 2.77
C LEU A 245 -14.73 -11.93 1.62
N ASP A 246 -14.94 -10.65 1.93
CA ASP A 246 -15.22 -9.59 0.94
C ASP A 246 -16.25 -9.98 -0.14
N ALA A 247 -17.31 -10.67 0.28
CA ALA A 247 -18.33 -11.16 -0.62
C ALA A 247 -19.10 -10.01 -1.29
N ARG A 248 -19.42 -10.18 -2.57
CA ARG A 248 -20.32 -9.33 -3.36
C ARG A 248 -21.30 -10.23 -4.07
N VAL A 249 -22.57 -9.83 -4.07
CA VAL A 249 -23.64 -10.49 -4.80
C VAL A 249 -24.19 -9.48 -5.78
N GLU A 250 -24.14 -9.80 -7.06
CA GLU A 250 -24.55 -8.91 -8.14
C GLU A 250 -25.45 -9.66 -9.13
N PRO A 251 -26.40 -8.98 -9.80
CA PRO A 251 -27.04 -9.53 -10.99
C PRO A 251 -25.97 -9.93 -12.00
N ILE A 252 -26.22 -10.97 -12.80
CA ILE A 252 -25.25 -11.43 -13.81
C ILE A 252 -24.90 -10.27 -14.77
N PRO A 253 -23.63 -9.80 -14.81
CA PRO A 253 -23.20 -8.73 -15.74
C PRO A 253 -23.28 -9.17 -17.20
N ASP A 254 -23.30 -8.22 -18.15
CA ASP A 254 -23.50 -8.52 -19.58
C ASP A 254 -22.36 -9.36 -20.18
N ASP A 255 -21.12 -9.05 -19.81
CA ASP A 255 -19.93 -9.78 -20.25
C ASP A 255 -19.88 -11.20 -19.70
N VAL A 256 -20.25 -11.38 -18.43
CA VAL A 256 -20.39 -12.70 -17.81
C VAL A 256 -21.50 -13.49 -18.47
N TRP A 257 -22.66 -12.88 -18.72
CA TRP A 257 -23.77 -13.54 -19.39
C TRP A 257 -23.39 -14.03 -20.79
N ARG A 258 -22.69 -13.20 -21.58
CA ARG A 258 -22.18 -13.61 -22.90
C ARG A 258 -21.24 -14.82 -22.85
N GLN A 259 -20.48 -14.98 -21.76
CA GLN A 259 -19.59 -16.13 -21.57
C GLN A 259 -20.37 -17.39 -21.14
N MET A 260 -21.46 -17.23 -20.39
CA MET A 260 -22.33 -18.34 -19.94
C MET A 260 -23.19 -18.93 -21.06
N VAL A 261 -23.74 -18.10 -21.95
CA VAL A 261 -24.64 -18.53 -23.03
C VAL A 261 -23.92 -19.47 -24.00
N GLY A 262 -24.53 -20.63 -24.26
CA GLY A 262 -23.95 -21.72 -25.04
C GLY A 262 -22.93 -22.56 -24.26
N ARG A 263 -22.81 -22.34 -22.94
CA ARG A 263 -21.94 -23.09 -22.03
C ARG A 263 -22.73 -23.57 -20.82
N THR A 264 -22.67 -22.84 -19.71
CA THR A 264 -23.43 -23.13 -18.48
C THR A 264 -24.90 -22.81 -18.61
N TRP A 265 -25.29 -21.97 -19.59
CA TRP A 265 -26.69 -21.64 -19.87
C TRP A 265 -27.02 -21.82 -21.36
N HIS A 266 -28.19 -22.35 -21.66
CA HIS A 266 -28.74 -22.48 -23.02
C HIS A 266 -30.28 -22.47 -22.99
N SER A 267 -30.91 -22.42 -24.17
CA SER A 267 -32.37 -22.55 -24.25
C SER A 267 -32.83 -23.90 -23.67
N GLY A 268 -33.87 -23.88 -22.82
CA GLY A 268 -34.36 -25.05 -22.10
C GLY A 268 -33.86 -25.19 -20.64
N CYS A 269 -32.97 -24.28 -20.21
CA CYS A 269 -32.59 -24.18 -18.80
C CYS A 269 -33.76 -23.72 -17.92
N PRO A 270 -33.89 -24.27 -16.69
CA PRO A 270 -35.04 -24.00 -15.84
C PRO A 270 -34.98 -22.63 -15.15
N VAL A 271 -33.87 -21.91 -15.29
CA VAL A 271 -33.67 -20.58 -14.73
C VAL A 271 -33.12 -19.63 -15.80
N GLY A 272 -33.66 -18.42 -15.85
CA GLY A 272 -33.18 -17.34 -16.70
C GLY A 272 -32.11 -16.48 -16.01
N ARG A 273 -31.50 -15.57 -16.78
CA ARG A 273 -30.46 -14.63 -16.29
C ARG A 273 -30.87 -13.90 -15.00
N ALA A 274 -32.10 -13.38 -14.94
CA ALA A 274 -32.60 -12.61 -13.80
C ALA A 274 -32.78 -13.45 -12.52
N GLN A 275 -32.81 -14.79 -12.64
CA GLN A 275 -32.91 -15.70 -11.51
C GLN A 275 -31.54 -16.18 -11.02
N LEU A 276 -30.46 -15.77 -11.66
CA LEU A 276 -29.08 -16.07 -11.29
C LEU A 276 -28.38 -14.83 -10.74
N ALA A 277 -27.41 -15.05 -9.86
CA ALA A 277 -26.53 -14.02 -9.32
C ALA A 277 -25.08 -14.48 -9.40
N LEU A 278 -24.20 -13.52 -9.66
CA LEU A 278 -22.76 -13.70 -9.54
C LEU A 278 -22.38 -13.39 -8.11
N VAL A 279 -21.74 -14.34 -7.45
CA VAL A 279 -21.14 -14.18 -6.13
C VAL A 279 -19.63 -14.14 -6.31
N THR A 280 -19.02 -13.00 -6.01
CA THR A 280 -17.56 -12.89 -5.94
C THR A 280 -17.14 -12.84 -4.48
N MET A 281 -16.15 -13.64 -4.10
CA MET A 281 -15.69 -13.70 -2.71
C MET A 281 -14.24 -14.12 -2.63
N ASN A 282 -13.61 -13.82 -1.51
CA ASN A 282 -12.28 -14.29 -1.21
C ASN A 282 -12.31 -15.68 -0.56
N TYR A 283 -11.28 -16.49 -0.79
CA TYR A 283 -11.10 -17.80 -0.15
C TYR A 283 -9.62 -18.06 0.14
N TYR A 284 -9.31 -19.02 1.01
CA TYR A 284 -7.92 -19.43 1.26
C TYR A 284 -7.51 -20.56 0.33
N GLY A 285 -6.46 -20.32 -0.44
CA GLY A 285 -5.87 -21.27 -1.37
C GLY A 285 -5.05 -22.35 -0.67
N PHE A 286 -4.76 -23.41 -1.41
CA PHE A 286 -3.83 -24.47 -0.98
C PHE A 286 -2.40 -23.95 -0.84
N ASP A 287 -2.07 -22.86 -1.52
CA ASP A 287 -0.79 -22.15 -1.43
C ASP A 287 -0.69 -21.23 -0.19
N GLY A 288 -1.69 -21.26 0.69
CA GLY A 288 -1.71 -20.52 1.95
C GLY A 288 -1.94 -19.01 1.79
N TYR A 289 -2.30 -18.55 0.58
CA TYR A 289 -2.69 -17.17 0.31
C TYR A 289 -4.21 -17.04 0.17
N ARG A 290 -4.71 -15.81 0.27
CA ARG A 290 -6.10 -15.52 -0.06
C ARG A 290 -6.21 -15.19 -1.54
N HIS A 291 -7.18 -15.79 -2.21
CA HIS A 291 -7.52 -15.54 -3.61
C HIS A 291 -8.94 -15.01 -3.72
N ARG A 292 -9.31 -14.53 -4.90
CA ARG A 292 -10.69 -14.11 -5.21
C ARG A 292 -11.30 -15.06 -6.22
N GLY A 293 -12.44 -15.63 -5.87
CA GLY A 293 -13.21 -16.59 -6.66
C GLY A 293 -14.58 -16.06 -7.08
N GLU A 294 -15.18 -16.80 -8.00
CA GLU A 294 -16.49 -16.50 -8.59
C GLU A 294 -17.38 -17.75 -8.59
N LEU A 295 -18.63 -17.60 -8.13
CA LEU A 295 -19.69 -18.60 -8.24
C LEU A 295 -20.91 -17.98 -8.89
N VAL A 296 -21.58 -18.73 -9.75
CA VAL A 296 -22.95 -18.39 -10.20
C VAL A 296 -23.91 -19.30 -9.46
N VAL A 297 -24.92 -18.71 -8.83
CA VAL A 297 -25.96 -19.45 -8.10
C VAL A 297 -27.32 -18.81 -8.36
N ALA A 298 -28.41 -19.46 -7.94
CA ALA A 298 -29.71 -18.83 -7.97
C ALA A 298 -29.72 -17.60 -7.06
N ALA A 299 -30.24 -16.47 -7.56
CA ALA A 299 -30.28 -15.21 -6.84
C ALA A 299 -30.93 -15.35 -5.45
N ARG A 300 -31.97 -16.19 -5.35
CA ARG A 300 -32.68 -16.49 -4.08
C ARG A 300 -31.82 -17.18 -3.02
N VAL A 301 -30.79 -17.94 -3.42
CA VAL A 301 -29.91 -18.66 -2.47
C VAL A 301 -28.58 -17.94 -2.23
N ALA A 302 -28.24 -16.91 -3.01
CA ALA A 302 -26.97 -16.19 -2.86
C ALA A 302 -26.69 -15.69 -1.41
N PRO A 303 -27.68 -15.15 -0.66
CA PRO A 303 -27.45 -14.79 0.74
C PRO A 303 -27.11 -15.98 1.65
N ALA A 304 -27.69 -17.15 1.38
CA ALA A 304 -27.38 -18.39 2.12
C ALA A 304 -25.97 -18.88 1.80
N VAL A 305 -25.58 -18.84 0.52
CA VAL A 305 -24.23 -19.17 0.07
C VAL A 305 -23.20 -18.27 0.75
N VAL A 306 -23.40 -16.95 0.76
CA VAL A 306 -22.49 -16.02 1.46
C VAL A 306 -22.37 -16.35 2.96
N ARG A 307 -23.47 -16.69 3.64
CA ARG A 307 -23.43 -17.10 5.06
C ARG A 307 -22.66 -18.40 5.28
N ALA A 308 -22.82 -19.40 4.41
CA ALA A 308 -22.06 -20.64 4.48
C ALA A 308 -20.56 -20.36 4.27
N PHE A 309 -20.21 -19.65 3.19
CA PHE A 309 -18.81 -19.32 2.91
C PHE A 309 -18.17 -18.39 3.93
N THR A 310 -18.94 -17.55 4.63
CA THR A 310 -18.43 -16.80 5.80
C THR A 310 -17.88 -17.74 6.87
N ARG A 311 -18.58 -18.84 7.16
CA ARG A 311 -18.15 -19.84 8.15
C ARG A 311 -16.98 -20.69 7.63
N ILE A 312 -17.00 -21.06 6.34
CA ILE A 312 -15.91 -21.79 5.68
C ILE A 312 -14.62 -20.97 5.71
N TYR A 313 -14.72 -19.68 5.37
CA TYR A 313 -13.61 -18.74 5.40
C TYR A 313 -13.08 -18.56 6.83
N ALA A 314 -13.97 -18.37 7.82
CA ALA A 314 -13.55 -18.24 9.22
C ALA A 314 -12.84 -19.49 9.76
N ALA A 315 -13.16 -20.67 9.23
CA ALA A 315 -12.49 -21.92 9.55
C ALA A 315 -11.17 -22.14 8.79
N ALA A 316 -10.79 -21.20 7.92
CA ALA A 316 -9.64 -21.31 7.03
C ALA A 316 -9.61 -22.61 6.19
N TYR A 317 -10.79 -23.10 5.79
CA TYR A 317 -10.88 -24.30 4.96
C TYR A 317 -10.24 -24.04 3.59
N PRO A 318 -9.29 -24.87 3.15
CA PRO A 318 -8.56 -24.66 1.90
C PRO A 318 -9.47 -24.96 0.71
N ILE A 319 -9.53 -24.05 -0.25
CA ILE A 319 -10.19 -24.23 -1.55
C ILE A 319 -9.13 -24.11 -2.63
N ARG A 320 -9.06 -25.04 -3.58
CA ARG A 320 -8.01 -25.01 -4.59
C ARG A 320 -8.31 -23.97 -5.65
N LEU A 321 -9.52 -24.04 -6.20
CA LEU A 321 -9.98 -23.21 -7.30
C LEU A 321 -11.45 -22.87 -7.09
N MET A 322 -11.84 -21.64 -7.41
CA MET A 322 -13.24 -21.21 -7.40
C MET A 322 -13.45 -20.29 -8.61
N VAL A 323 -13.76 -20.90 -9.74
CA VAL A 323 -14.08 -20.20 -10.98
C VAL A 323 -15.43 -20.66 -11.50
N ARG A 324 -16.07 -19.81 -12.30
CA ARG A 324 -17.33 -20.16 -12.94
C ARG A 324 -17.12 -21.32 -13.92
N GLU A 325 -18.12 -22.17 -14.00
CA GLU A 325 -18.07 -23.40 -14.78
C GLU A 325 -17.94 -23.14 -16.31
N ASP A 326 -18.36 -21.96 -16.81
CA ASP A 326 -18.25 -21.59 -18.24
C ASP A 326 -16.81 -21.51 -18.76
N VAL A 327 -15.83 -21.34 -17.85
CA VAL A 327 -14.39 -21.31 -18.15
C VAL A 327 -13.89 -22.63 -18.77
N PHE A 328 -14.61 -23.74 -18.52
CA PHE A 328 -14.24 -25.08 -19.00
C PHE A 328 -14.83 -25.44 -20.37
N GLY A 329 -15.64 -24.56 -20.97
CA GLY A 329 -16.20 -24.76 -22.31
C GLY A 329 -17.41 -25.68 -22.35
N TRP A 330 -17.97 -25.86 -23.55
CA TRP A 330 -19.16 -26.68 -23.79
C TRP A 330 -18.80 -28.17 -23.86
N SER A 331 -19.66 -29.02 -23.29
CA SER A 331 -19.63 -30.47 -23.43
C SER A 331 -20.90 -30.95 -24.14
N ALA A 332 -20.74 -31.46 -25.35
CA ALA A 332 -21.85 -32.06 -26.09
C ALA A 332 -22.43 -33.28 -25.34
N LYS A 333 -21.60 -34.02 -24.59
CA LYS A 333 -22.04 -35.19 -23.80
C LYS A 333 -22.97 -34.81 -22.64
N LEU A 334 -22.67 -33.70 -21.96
CA LEU A 334 -23.44 -33.26 -20.79
C LEU A 334 -24.56 -32.27 -21.14
N HIS A 335 -24.56 -31.77 -22.38
CA HIS A 335 -25.41 -30.66 -22.82
C HIS A 335 -25.32 -29.46 -21.87
N GLY A 336 -24.09 -29.05 -21.55
CA GLY A 336 -23.79 -27.95 -20.64
C GLY A 336 -22.29 -27.65 -20.61
N ALA A 337 -21.83 -26.93 -19.60
CA ALA A 337 -20.39 -26.73 -19.44
C ALA A 337 -19.67 -28.04 -19.07
N ASN A 338 -18.39 -28.15 -19.42
CA ASN A 338 -17.59 -29.37 -19.28
C ASN A 338 -17.20 -29.66 -17.82
N ASP A 339 -18.15 -30.27 -17.13
CA ASP A 339 -18.06 -30.67 -15.73
C ASP A 339 -16.90 -31.61 -15.43
N TYR A 340 -16.58 -32.54 -16.34
CA TYR A 340 -15.42 -33.41 -16.16
C TYR A 340 -14.11 -32.63 -16.14
N ALA A 341 -13.98 -31.59 -16.97
CA ALA A 341 -12.80 -30.74 -16.98
C ALA A 341 -12.71 -29.84 -15.74
N SER A 342 -13.86 -29.37 -15.23
CA SER A 342 -13.95 -28.61 -13.97
C SER A 342 -13.60 -29.49 -12.77
N MET A 343 -14.16 -30.70 -12.71
CA MET A 343 -13.86 -31.68 -11.68
C MET A 343 -12.37 -32.05 -11.67
N ALA A 344 -11.79 -32.30 -12.84
CA ALA A 344 -10.36 -32.60 -12.97
C ALA A 344 -9.43 -31.42 -12.69
N ALA A 345 -9.96 -30.18 -12.62
CA ALA A 345 -9.23 -28.99 -12.21
C ALA A 345 -9.39 -28.67 -10.72
N ASP A 346 -10.09 -29.53 -9.96
CA ASP A 346 -10.40 -29.36 -8.53
C ASP A 346 -11.21 -28.10 -8.22
N ASN A 347 -12.17 -27.79 -9.09
CA ASN A 347 -12.94 -26.57 -8.96
C ASN A 347 -13.98 -26.66 -7.84
N THR A 348 -14.19 -25.56 -7.13
CA THR A 348 -15.40 -25.32 -6.36
C THR A 348 -16.37 -24.54 -7.25
N SER A 349 -17.49 -25.13 -7.61
CA SER A 349 -18.38 -24.63 -8.66
C SER A 349 -19.85 -24.59 -8.22
N GLY A 350 -20.68 -23.89 -9.01
CA GLY A 350 -22.11 -23.72 -8.74
C GLY A 350 -22.96 -24.06 -9.97
N PHE A 351 -23.67 -23.07 -10.50
CA PHE A 351 -24.59 -23.23 -11.62
C PHE A 351 -23.94 -23.84 -12.88
N ASN A 352 -24.53 -24.94 -13.35
CA ASN A 352 -24.27 -25.55 -14.65
C ASN A 352 -25.57 -26.20 -15.13
N CYS A 353 -26.20 -25.63 -16.15
CA CYS A 353 -27.37 -26.21 -16.76
C CYS A 353 -26.97 -27.40 -17.62
N ARG A 354 -26.98 -28.57 -16.99
CA ARG A 354 -26.65 -29.86 -17.59
C ARG A 354 -27.47 -31.00 -17.00
N GLY A 355 -27.40 -32.17 -17.62
CA GLY A 355 -27.80 -33.41 -16.99
C GLY A 355 -26.87 -33.81 -15.83
N VAL A 356 -27.31 -34.75 -14.99
CA VAL A 356 -26.47 -35.38 -13.95
C VAL A 356 -25.32 -36.15 -14.61
N VAL A 357 -24.12 -36.12 -14.02
CA VAL A 357 -22.96 -36.87 -14.51
C VAL A 357 -23.29 -38.37 -14.47
N GLY A 358 -23.06 -39.09 -15.58
CA GLY A 358 -23.46 -40.49 -15.72
C GLY A 358 -24.97 -40.71 -15.95
N GLN A 359 -25.83 -39.69 -15.78
CA GLN A 359 -27.28 -39.76 -15.98
C GLN A 359 -27.83 -38.51 -16.70
N PRO A 360 -27.50 -38.30 -18.00
CA PRO A 360 -27.76 -37.04 -18.70
C PRO A 360 -29.25 -36.69 -18.88
N HIS A 361 -30.16 -37.65 -18.71
CA HIS A 361 -31.61 -37.45 -18.79
C HIS A 361 -32.24 -36.94 -17.49
N VAL A 362 -31.50 -36.97 -16.37
CA VAL A 362 -31.92 -36.43 -15.08
C VAL A 362 -31.32 -35.03 -14.93
N ARG A 363 -32.14 -34.05 -14.55
CA ARG A 363 -31.68 -32.67 -14.42
C ARG A 363 -30.93 -32.50 -13.10
N SER A 364 -29.70 -31.99 -13.18
CA SER A 364 -28.85 -31.75 -12.00
C SER A 364 -29.42 -30.60 -11.14
N PRO A 365 -29.30 -30.66 -9.79
CA PRO A 365 -29.54 -29.51 -8.91
C PRO A 365 -28.73 -28.25 -9.32
N HIS A 366 -27.54 -28.44 -9.91
CA HIS A 366 -26.72 -27.35 -10.46
C HIS A 366 -27.44 -26.59 -11.57
N ALA A 367 -28.35 -27.22 -12.32
CA ALA A 367 -29.12 -26.57 -13.37
C ALA A 367 -30.13 -25.55 -12.83
N TYR A 368 -30.46 -25.60 -11.54
CA TYR A 368 -31.32 -24.64 -10.87
C TYR A 368 -30.53 -23.60 -10.06
N GLY A 369 -29.20 -23.71 -10.03
CA GLY A 369 -28.31 -22.83 -9.25
C GLY A 369 -28.43 -23.00 -7.73
N ILE A 370 -28.89 -24.16 -7.26
CA ILE A 370 -29.15 -24.45 -5.83
C ILE A 370 -28.20 -25.50 -5.26
N ALA A 371 -27.09 -25.75 -5.96
CA ALA A 371 -26.06 -26.68 -5.54
C ALA A 371 -24.67 -26.11 -5.77
N ILE A 372 -23.73 -26.58 -4.96
CA ILE A 372 -22.31 -26.25 -4.99
C ILE A 372 -21.51 -27.54 -4.82
N ASP A 373 -20.51 -27.72 -5.67
CA ASP A 373 -19.49 -28.75 -5.54
C ASP A 373 -18.21 -28.12 -4.98
N VAL A 374 -17.52 -28.78 -4.04
CA VAL A 374 -16.35 -28.22 -3.33
C VAL A 374 -15.13 -29.13 -3.48
N ASN A 375 -14.02 -28.60 -4.03
CA ASN A 375 -12.74 -29.29 -4.25
C ASN A 375 -12.95 -30.72 -4.77
N THR A 376 -13.43 -30.83 -5.99
CA THR A 376 -13.90 -32.05 -6.65
C THR A 376 -12.84 -33.16 -6.71
N LEU A 377 -11.54 -32.86 -6.72
CA LEU A 377 -10.48 -33.89 -6.65
C LEU A 377 -10.42 -34.53 -5.26
N GLU A 378 -10.40 -33.72 -4.19
CA GLU A 378 -10.34 -34.22 -2.81
C GLU A 378 -11.69 -34.76 -2.30
N ASN A 379 -12.78 -34.42 -2.96
CA ASN A 379 -14.13 -34.81 -2.59
C ASN A 379 -14.87 -35.41 -3.80
N PRO A 380 -14.44 -36.58 -4.31
CA PRO A 380 -14.97 -37.12 -5.55
C PRO A 380 -16.45 -37.57 -5.43
N ASP A 381 -17.13 -37.63 -6.57
CA ASP A 381 -18.39 -38.36 -6.72
C ASP A 381 -18.11 -39.84 -6.95
N VAL A 382 -18.64 -40.70 -6.07
CA VAL A 382 -18.50 -42.16 -6.15
C VAL A 382 -19.80 -42.81 -6.60
N ALA A 383 -20.00 -42.85 -7.91
CA ALA A 383 -21.12 -43.50 -8.56
C ALA A 383 -20.91 -45.01 -8.76
N ARG A 384 -21.93 -45.71 -9.28
CA ARG A 384 -21.87 -47.15 -9.57
C ARG A 384 -20.95 -47.48 -10.76
N ASP A 385 -20.86 -46.58 -11.72
CA ASP A 385 -20.15 -46.74 -13.00
C ASP A 385 -18.75 -46.12 -12.98
N GLY A 386 -18.35 -45.45 -11.90
CA GLY A 386 -17.02 -44.89 -11.74
C GLY A 386 -16.90 -43.94 -10.57
N THR A 387 -15.68 -43.46 -10.33
CA THR A 387 -15.40 -42.38 -9.39
C THR A 387 -14.78 -41.21 -10.13
N TRP A 388 -15.36 -40.03 -9.99
CA TRP A 388 -14.96 -38.84 -10.73
C TRP A 388 -14.49 -37.74 -9.78
N PRO A 389 -13.40 -37.02 -10.12
CA PRO A 389 -12.48 -37.26 -11.24
C PRO A 389 -11.48 -38.41 -10.97
N SER A 390 -11.35 -38.88 -9.72
CA SER A 390 -10.42 -39.93 -9.32
C SER A 390 -10.88 -40.64 -8.05
N ALA A 391 -10.58 -41.93 -7.93
CA ALA A 391 -10.86 -42.72 -6.73
C ALA A 391 -9.90 -42.46 -5.56
N HIS A 392 -8.81 -41.71 -5.76
CA HIS A 392 -7.74 -41.56 -4.77
C HIS A 392 -8.26 -41.08 -3.40
N TYR A 393 -9.15 -40.10 -3.38
CA TYR A 393 -9.70 -39.52 -2.14
C TYR A 393 -11.09 -40.09 -1.76
N ALA A 394 -11.52 -41.19 -2.38
CA ALA A 394 -12.76 -41.87 -2.02
C ALA A 394 -12.68 -42.51 -0.63
N ASP A 395 -11.49 -42.92 -0.19
CA ASP A 395 -11.22 -43.31 1.19
C ASP A 395 -11.13 -42.07 2.09
N ARG A 396 -12.14 -41.89 2.94
CA ARG A 396 -12.22 -40.76 3.87
C ARG A 396 -11.29 -40.90 5.08
N SER A 397 -10.56 -42.01 5.23
CA SER A 397 -9.56 -42.21 6.28
C SER A 397 -8.24 -41.46 6.01
N LEU A 398 -7.97 -41.08 4.75
CA LEU A 398 -6.73 -40.43 4.34
C LEU A 398 -6.52 -39.06 5.02
N ALA A 399 -5.36 -38.85 5.64
CA ALA A 399 -5.05 -37.57 6.27
C ALA A 399 -4.84 -36.46 5.21
N HIS A 400 -5.85 -35.60 5.05
CA HIS A 400 -5.80 -34.44 4.15
C HIS A 400 -6.74 -33.33 4.67
N PRO A 401 -6.31 -32.06 4.69
CA PRO A 401 -7.10 -30.97 5.27
C PRO A 401 -8.29 -30.52 4.41
N ALA A 402 -8.26 -30.81 3.09
CA ALA A 402 -9.36 -30.51 2.17
C ALA A 402 -10.37 -31.68 1.98
N LEU A 403 -10.21 -32.77 2.74
CA LEU A 403 -11.16 -33.88 2.72
C LEU A 403 -12.31 -33.56 3.68
N ILE A 404 -13.50 -33.31 3.13
CA ILE A 404 -14.76 -33.11 3.85
C ILE A 404 -15.23 -34.39 4.56
N ARG A 405 -15.44 -34.31 5.88
CA ARG A 405 -15.92 -35.40 6.73
C ARG A 405 -17.19 -34.99 7.49
N PRO A 406 -17.95 -35.97 7.99
CA PRO A 406 -19.04 -35.70 8.92
C PRO A 406 -18.53 -34.83 10.08
N GLY A 407 -19.22 -33.72 10.34
CA GLY A 407 -18.85 -32.80 11.40
C GLY A 407 -17.76 -31.80 11.03
N ASP A 408 -17.25 -31.75 9.79
CA ASP A 408 -16.30 -30.71 9.40
C ASP A 408 -16.97 -29.33 9.31
N ALA A 409 -16.13 -28.29 9.33
CA ALA A 409 -16.59 -26.90 9.27
C ALA A 409 -17.42 -26.62 8.01
N VAL A 410 -17.06 -27.20 6.86
CA VAL A 410 -17.81 -27.06 5.60
C VAL A 410 -19.21 -27.66 5.72
N VAL A 411 -19.33 -28.89 6.25
CA VAL A 411 -20.62 -29.55 6.45
C VAL A 411 -21.50 -28.74 7.39
N ARG A 412 -20.96 -28.29 8.53
CA ARG A 412 -21.72 -27.45 9.47
C ARG A 412 -22.11 -26.10 8.86
N ALA A 413 -21.26 -25.51 8.02
CA ALA A 413 -21.53 -24.24 7.37
C ALA A 413 -22.73 -24.33 6.43
N PHE A 414 -22.77 -25.33 5.54
CA PHE A 414 -23.91 -25.58 4.68
C PHE A 414 -25.17 -26.01 5.44
N ALA A 415 -25.03 -26.89 6.45
CA ALA A 415 -26.14 -27.27 7.32
C ALA A 415 -26.79 -26.07 8.03
N SER A 416 -25.98 -25.07 8.44
CA SER A 416 -26.48 -23.86 9.09
C SER A 416 -27.38 -22.98 8.21
N VAL A 417 -27.40 -23.23 6.90
CA VAL A 417 -28.27 -22.56 5.95
C VAL A 417 -29.30 -23.50 5.33
N GLY A 418 -29.50 -24.68 5.91
CA GLY A 418 -30.50 -25.68 5.49
C GLY A 418 -30.10 -26.50 4.27
N TRP A 419 -28.81 -26.53 3.93
CA TRP A 419 -28.28 -27.36 2.84
C TRP A 419 -27.82 -28.70 3.38
N ARG A 420 -27.92 -29.74 2.54
CA ARG A 420 -27.48 -31.10 2.86
C ARG A 420 -26.18 -31.41 2.13
N TRP A 421 -25.47 -32.41 2.61
CA TRP A 421 -24.23 -32.91 2.01
C TRP A 421 -24.49 -34.26 1.35
N GLY A 422 -23.95 -34.48 0.15
CA GLY A 422 -24.17 -35.66 -0.69
C GLY A 422 -23.55 -36.97 -0.19
N ALA A 423 -22.87 -36.97 0.97
CA ALA A 423 -22.21 -38.16 1.52
C ALA A 423 -23.11 -39.39 1.67
N SER A 424 -24.42 -39.22 1.90
CA SER A 424 -25.37 -40.34 2.00
C SER A 424 -25.49 -41.18 0.72
N PHE A 425 -25.18 -40.59 -0.44
CA PHE A 425 -25.10 -41.25 -1.74
C PHE A 425 -23.68 -41.24 -2.31
N ARG A 426 -22.67 -40.98 -1.45
CA ARG A 426 -21.23 -40.97 -1.76
C ARG A 426 -20.81 -39.95 -2.83
N ASP A 427 -21.56 -38.86 -2.95
CA ASP A 427 -21.15 -37.67 -3.69
C ASP A 427 -20.53 -36.67 -2.71
N TYR A 428 -19.21 -36.74 -2.53
CA TYR A 428 -18.54 -36.02 -1.43
C TYR A 428 -18.34 -34.52 -1.73
N GLN A 429 -18.34 -34.12 -2.99
CA GLN A 429 -18.24 -32.72 -3.42
C GLN A 429 -19.53 -31.96 -3.17
N HIS A 430 -20.67 -32.65 -3.23
CA HIS A 430 -21.97 -32.02 -3.47
C HIS A 430 -22.69 -31.50 -2.23
N PHE A 431 -23.14 -30.26 -2.32
CA PHE A 431 -24.07 -29.63 -1.38
C PHE A 431 -25.23 -28.99 -2.11
N ASP A 432 -26.46 -29.27 -1.69
CA ASP A 432 -27.66 -28.66 -2.28
C ASP A 432 -28.71 -28.30 -1.22
N THR A 433 -29.71 -27.52 -1.63
CA THR A 433 -30.86 -27.22 -0.77
C THR A 433 -31.66 -28.48 -0.49
N ALA A 434 -32.03 -28.72 0.77
CA ALA A 434 -32.83 -29.91 1.15
C ALA A 434 -34.22 -30.01 0.46
N ARG A 435 -34.70 -28.92 -0.17
CA ARG A 435 -35.93 -28.91 -0.99
C ARG A 435 -35.57 -28.92 -2.47
N GLY A 436 -35.57 -30.10 -3.07
CA GLY A 436 -35.21 -30.31 -4.48
C GLY A 436 -36.32 -30.89 -5.36
N HIS A 437 -37.58 -30.99 -4.91
CA HIS A 437 -38.66 -31.66 -5.67
C HIS A 437 -40.08 -31.08 -5.52
N ASP A 438 -40.24 -29.80 -5.20
CA ASP A 438 -41.57 -29.14 -5.29
C ASP A 438 -41.64 -28.21 -6.52
#